data_AF-A0AAV3PAD0-F1
#
_entry.id   AF-A0AAV3PAD0-F1
#
_cell.length_a   1.000
_cell.length_b   1.000
_cell.length_c   1.000
_cell.angle_alpha   90.00
_cell.angle_beta   90.00
_cell.angle_gamma   90.00
#
_symmetry.space_group_name_H-M   'P 1'
#
loop_
_entity.id
_entity.type
_entity.pdbx_description
1 polymer ?
#
loop_
_entity_poly.entity_id
_entity_poly.type
_entity_poly.pdbx_seq_one_letter_code
_entity_poly.pdbx_strand_id
1 'polypeptide(L)'
;MVYQHVQPAYQSMLGHLRSKAPERFKKSLNDALSKGNGFASAAHECTDYSILQFNKGCLDASIAQANWDTSKMRDKLHRDIDAHIVAVRTAKLFELIGLYEVRSPFRKLAREATTGYHHHG
;
A
#
# COMPACT_ATOMS: atom_id res chain seq x y z
N MET A 1 -15.29 -37.76 3.95
CA MET A 1 -14.67 -37.44 2.63
C MET A 1 -15.44 -36.39 1.82
N VAL A 2 -16.36 -35.60 2.39
CA VAL A 2 -17.14 -34.62 1.60
C VAL A 2 -16.34 -33.33 1.29
N TYR A 3 -15.37 -32.98 2.13
CA TYR A 3 -14.62 -31.71 2.01
C TYR A 3 -13.63 -31.66 0.85
N GLN A 4 -13.21 -32.81 0.32
CA GLN A 4 -12.26 -32.86 -0.80
C GLN A 4 -12.85 -32.25 -2.09
N HIS A 5 -14.17 -32.35 -2.29
CA HIS A 5 -14.83 -31.79 -3.48
C HIS A 5 -15.01 -30.27 -3.42
N VAL A 6 -15.13 -29.71 -2.22
CA VAL A 6 -15.31 -28.26 -2.01
C VAL A 6 -13.99 -27.52 -1.79
N GLN A 7 -12.89 -28.25 -1.56
CA GLN A 7 -11.56 -27.67 -1.34
C GLN A 7 -11.07 -26.81 -2.52
N PRO A 8 -11.22 -27.21 -3.80
CA PRO A 8 -10.80 -26.36 -4.93
C PRO A 8 -11.57 -25.03 -4.99
N ALA A 9 -12.88 -25.06 -4.72
CA ALA A 9 -13.71 -23.86 -4.68
C ALA A 9 -13.29 -22.93 -3.53
N TYR A 10 -12.99 -23.48 -2.35
CA TYR A 10 -12.45 -22.72 -1.23
C TYR A 10 -11.10 -22.07 -1.54
N GLN A 11 -10.16 -22.82 -2.15
CA GLN A 11 -8.87 -22.27 -2.55
C GLN A 11 -8.99 -21.15 -3.60
N SER A 12 -9.91 -21.30 -4.56
CA SER A 12 -10.21 -20.25 -5.55
C SER A 12 -10.73 -18.98 -4.87
N MET A 13 -11.67 -19.13 -3.94
CA MET A 13 -12.23 -18.03 -3.15
C MET A 13 -11.14 -17.35 -2.31
N LEU A 14 -10.27 -18.10 -1.65
CA LEU A 14 -9.14 -17.55 -0.90
C LEU A 14 -8.17 -16.78 -1.82
N GLY A 15 -7.88 -17.31 -3.00
CA GLY A 15 -7.08 -16.62 -4.02
C GLY A 15 -7.67 -15.28 -4.41
N HIS A 16 -8.99 -15.22 -4.59
CA HIS A 16 -9.72 -13.97 -4.88
C HIS A 16 -9.73 -12.98 -3.72
N LEU A 17 -9.93 -13.45 -2.48
CA LEU A 17 -9.80 -12.58 -1.31
C LEU A 17 -8.40 -11.97 -1.21
N ARG A 18 -7.37 -12.79 -1.48
CA ARG A 18 -5.97 -12.40 -1.42
C ARG A 18 -5.56 -11.43 -2.52
N SER A 19 -6.13 -11.53 -3.73
CA SER A 19 -5.88 -10.58 -4.82
C SER A 19 -6.57 -9.24 -4.57
N LYS A 20 -7.77 -9.25 -3.97
CA LYS A 20 -8.52 -8.02 -3.66
C LYS A 20 -8.00 -7.26 -2.46
N ALA A 21 -7.38 -7.91 -1.48
CA ALA A 21 -6.99 -7.24 -0.24
C ALA A 21 -5.93 -6.12 -0.45
N PRO A 22 -4.85 -6.30 -1.22
CA PRO A 22 -3.92 -5.22 -1.55
C PRO A 22 -4.59 -4.06 -2.29
N GLU A 23 -5.52 -4.33 -3.20
CA GLU A 23 -6.24 -3.28 -3.94
C GLU A 23 -7.16 -2.46 -3.03
N ARG A 24 -7.82 -3.11 -2.07
CA ARG A 24 -8.58 -2.42 -1.01
C ARG A 24 -7.69 -1.50 -0.19
N PHE A 25 -6.54 -2.01 0.25
CA PHE A 25 -5.56 -1.25 1.00
C PHE A 25 -5.07 0.00 0.25
N LYS A 26 -4.65 -0.17 -1.02
CA LYS A 26 -4.19 0.95 -1.86
C LYS A 26 -5.27 2.02 -2.00
N LYS A 27 -6.51 1.60 -2.28
CA LYS A 27 -7.64 2.51 -2.41
C LYS A 27 -7.91 3.26 -1.11
N SER A 28 -8.01 2.56 0.02
CA SER A 28 -8.29 3.21 1.31
C SER A 28 -7.17 4.14 1.74
N LEU A 29 -5.91 3.76 1.51
CA LEU A 29 -4.74 4.59 1.81
C LEU A 29 -4.76 5.87 0.96
N ASN A 30 -4.99 5.77 -0.34
CA ASN A 30 -5.09 6.92 -1.22
C ASN A 30 -6.24 7.86 -0.81
N ASP A 31 -7.40 7.29 -0.49
CA ASP A 31 -8.56 8.06 -0.02
C ASP A 31 -8.26 8.76 1.31
N ALA A 32 -7.59 8.11 2.26
CA ALA A 32 -7.21 8.71 3.54
C ALA A 32 -6.18 9.85 3.36
N LEU A 33 -5.17 9.63 2.52
CA LEU A 33 -4.14 10.64 2.25
C LEU A 33 -4.70 11.86 1.49
N SER A 34 -5.61 11.64 0.54
CA SER A 34 -6.28 12.75 -0.16
C SER A 34 -7.17 13.60 0.74
N LYS A 35 -7.67 13.02 1.85
CA LYS A 35 -8.41 13.74 2.91
C LYS A 35 -7.50 14.47 3.91
N GLY A 36 -6.18 14.39 3.73
CA GLY A 36 -5.21 15.05 4.60
C GLY A 36 -4.84 14.27 5.86
N ASN A 37 -5.22 12.99 5.96
CA ASN A 37 -4.83 12.18 7.11
C ASN A 37 -3.30 11.99 7.16
N GLY A 38 -2.75 11.96 8.37
CA GLY A 38 -1.32 11.69 8.58
C GLY A 38 -0.94 10.30 8.07
N PHE A 39 0.23 10.19 7.42
CA PHE A 39 0.65 8.95 6.73
C PHE A 39 0.68 7.73 7.65
N ALA A 40 1.25 7.86 8.86
CA ALA A 40 1.37 6.74 9.79
C ALA A 40 0.00 6.23 10.26
N SER A 41 -0.89 7.14 10.68
CA SER A 41 -2.25 6.78 11.10
C SER A 41 -3.06 6.18 9.94
N ALA A 42 -3.01 6.81 8.76
CA ALA A 42 -3.70 6.31 7.57
C ALA A 42 -3.21 4.91 7.17
N ALA A 43 -1.90 4.68 7.17
CA ALA A 43 -1.33 3.36 6.86
C ALA A 43 -1.79 2.30 7.86
N HIS A 44 -1.75 2.62 9.16
CA HIS A 44 -2.18 1.69 10.20
C HIS A 44 -3.66 1.31 10.09
N GLU A 45 -4.55 2.31 10.03
CA GLU A 45 -6.00 2.10 9.92
C GLU A 45 -6.37 1.33 8.64
N CYS A 46 -5.72 1.64 7.52
CA CYS A 46 -5.96 0.96 6.25
C CYS A 46 -5.47 -0.49 6.28
N THR A 47 -4.36 -0.77 6.96
CA THR A 47 -3.88 -2.14 7.17
C THR A 47 -4.88 -2.94 7.99
N ASP A 48 -5.29 -2.43 9.14
CA ASP A 48 -6.25 -3.09 10.03
C ASP A 48 -7.56 -3.37 9.31
N TYR A 49 -8.09 -2.38 8.59
CA TYR A 49 -9.29 -2.54 7.78
C TYR A 49 -9.12 -3.65 6.72
N SER A 50 -8.01 -3.67 6.00
CA SER A 50 -7.77 -4.65 4.93
C SER A 50 -7.61 -6.06 5.46
N ILE A 51 -6.91 -6.23 6.58
CA ILE A 51 -6.73 -7.52 7.26
C ILE A 51 -8.05 -8.01 7.86
N LEU A 52 -8.84 -7.13 8.48
CA LEU A 52 -10.16 -7.46 9.00
C LEU A 52 -11.09 -7.98 7.90
N GLN A 53 -11.14 -7.29 6.75
CA GLN A 53 -11.98 -7.73 5.61
C GLN A 53 -11.51 -9.07 5.03
N PHE A 54 -10.20 -9.30 4.97
CA PHE A 54 -9.65 -10.60 4.54
C PHE A 54 -10.06 -11.72 5.50
N ASN A 55 -9.84 -11.52 6.81
CA ASN A 55 -10.17 -12.51 7.84
C ASN A 55 -11.68 -12.81 7.87
N LYS A 56 -12.52 -11.79 7.74
CA LYS A 56 -13.98 -11.96 7.64
C LYS A 56 -14.35 -12.82 6.44
N GLY A 57 -13.81 -12.53 5.26
CA GLY A 57 -14.06 -13.34 4.07
C GLY A 57 -13.61 -14.80 4.22
N CYS A 58 -12.48 -15.04 4.90
CA CYS A 58 -12.03 -16.39 5.21
C CYS A 58 -12.98 -17.11 6.17
N LEU A 59 -13.46 -16.41 7.21
CA LEU A 59 -14.38 -16.96 8.20
C LEU A 59 -15.74 -17.29 7.58
N ASP A 60 -16.29 -16.39 6.76
CA ASP A 60 -17.59 -16.55 6.08
C ASP A 60 -17.62 -17.77 5.16
N ALA A 61 -16.46 -18.19 4.65
CA ALA A 61 -16.32 -19.37 3.79
C ALA A 61 -15.69 -20.58 4.49
N SER A 62 -15.43 -20.49 5.79
CA SER A 62 -14.78 -21.56 6.55
C SER A 62 -15.71 -22.75 6.75
N ILE A 63 -15.13 -23.95 6.71
CA ILE A 63 -15.84 -25.19 7.02
C ILE A 63 -15.23 -25.73 8.31
N ALA A 64 -15.99 -25.68 9.40
CA ALA A 64 -15.51 -25.99 10.75
C ALA A 64 -14.81 -27.36 10.85
N GLN A 65 -15.37 -28.39 10.20
CA GLN A 65 -14.80 -29.75 10.22
C GLN A 65 -13.55 -29.92 9.35
N ALA A 66 -13.27 -28.98 8.43
CA ALA A 66 -12.15 -29.09 7.51
C ALA A 66 -10.84 -28.51 8.07
N ASN A 67 -10.91 -27.66 9.11
CA ASN A 67 -9.78 -27.06 9.81
C ASN A 67 -8.70 -26.48 8.86
N TRP A 68 -9.13 -25.78 7.81
CA TRP A 68 -8.23 -25.22 6.80
C TRP A 68 -7.51 -23.97 7.30
N ASP A 69 -6.18 -24.02 7.27
CA ASP A 69 -5.31 -22.93 7.72
C ASP A 69 -5.17 -21.82 6.65
N THR A 70 -5.51 -20.59 7.05
CA THR A 70 -5.37 -19.38 6.21
C THR A 70 -4.21 -18.48 6.65
N SER A 71 -3.46 -18.86 7.69
CA SER A 71 -2.39 -18.06 8.30
C SER A 71 -1.34 -17.64 7.27
N LYS A 72 -0.83 -18.57 6.46
CA LYS A 72 0.17 -18.29 5.43
C LYS A 72 -0.26 -17.22 4.43
N MET A 73 -1.54 -17.23 4.04
CA MET A 73 -2.07 -16.24 3.11
C MET A 73 -2.21 -14.86 3.75
N ARG A 74 -2.62 -14.82 5.02
CA ARG A 74 -2.68 -13.62 5.85
C ARG A 74 -1.29 -13.04 6.09
N ASP A 75 -0.29 -13.86 6.40
CA ASP A 75 1.08 -13.42 6.66
C ASP A 75 1.74 -12.89 5.38
N LYS A 76 1.42 -13.49 4.23
CA LYS A 76 1.83 -12.94 2.94
C LYS A 76 1.11 -11.62 2.66
N LEU A 77 -0.16 -11.47 3.05
CA LEU A 77 -0.91 -10.23 2.85
C LEU A 77 -0.30 -9.08 3.66
N HIS A 78 0.04 -9.31 4.94
CA HIS A 78 0.75 -8.32 5.75
C HIS A 78 2.05 -7.87 5.09
N ARG A 79 2.89 -8.81 4.65
CA ARG A 79 4.17 -8.48 4.00
C ARG A 79 4.00 -7.66 2.73
N ASP A 80 3.00 -7.97 1.89
CA ASP A 80 2.72 -7.18 0.69
C ASP A 80 2.27 -5.75 1.04
N ILE A 81 1.45 -5.60 2.08
CA ILE A 81 1.00 -4.30 2.58
C ILE A 81 2.18 -3.50 3.13
N ASP A 82 3.03 -4.10 3.96
CA ASP A 82 4.21 -3.45 4.53
C ASP A 82 5.18 -2.99 3.44
N ALA A 83 5.43 -3.84 2.44
CA ALA A 83 6.25 -3.49 1.29
C ALA A 83 5.68 -2.29 0.53
N HIS A 84 4.34 -2.23 0.36
CA HIS A 84 3.69 -1.09 -0.27
C HIS A 84 3.82 0.18 0.57
N ILE A 85 3.66 0.10 1.90
CA ILE A 85 3.83 1.23 2.82
C ILE A 85 5.25 1.79 2.69
N VAL A 86 6.26 0.93 2.69
CA VAL A 86 7.66 1.34 2.52
C VAL A 86 7.87 2.03 1.16
N ALA A 87 7.32 1.48 0.08
CA ALA A 87 7.41 2.07 -1.25
C ALA A 87 6.77 3.46 -1.32
N VAL A 88 5.53 3.61 -0.82
CA VAL A 88 4.83 4.91 -0.81
C VAL A 88 5.54 5.92 0.08
N ARG A 89 6.02 5.51 1.27
CA ARG A 89 6.79 6.38 2.17
C ARG A 89 8.04 6.88 1.47
N THR A 90 8.77 5.99 0.80
CA THR A 90 9.99 6.32 0.07
C THR A 90 9.69 7.30 -1.06
N ALA A 91 8.66 7.05 -1.86
CA ALA A 91 8.24 7.94 -2.94
C ALA A 91 7.89 9.35 -2.42
N LYS A 92 7.10 9.45 -1.34
CA LYS A 92 6.74 10.73 -0.72
C LYS A 92 7.96 11.49 -0.18
N LEU A 93 8.93 10.80 0.39
CA LEU A 93 10.17 11.43 0.84
C LEU A 93 10.97 11.99 -0.33
N PHE A 94 11.07 11.25 -1.45
CA PHE A 94 11.71 11.74 -2.67
C PHE A 94 10.99 12.96 -3.26
N GLU A 95 9.65 12.96 -3.26
CA GLU A 95 8.86 14.13 -3.68
C GLU A 95 9.18 15.36 -2.82
N LEU A 96 9.24 15.19 -1.48
CA LEU A 96 9.58 16.29 -0.57
C LEU A 96 11.01 16.80 -0.76
N ILE A 97 11.99 15.90 -0.95
CA ILE A 97 13.38 16.26 -1.22
C ILE A 97 13.48 17.03 -2.55
N GLY A 98 12.84 16.52 -3.61
CA GLY A 98 12.82 17.18 -4.91
C GLY A 98 12.19 18.56 -4.85
N LEU A 99 11.08 18.72 -4.12
CA LEU A 99 10.45 20.02 -3.90
C LEU A 99 11.37 21.00 -3.16
N TYR A 100 12.07 20.53 -2.12
CA TYR A 100 13.03 21.35 -1.38
C TYR A 100 14.21 21.77 -2.25
N GLU A 101 14.74 20.84 -3.03
CA GLU A 101 15.82 21.08 -3.97
C GLU A 101 15.46 22.11 -5.05
N VAL A 102 14.27 22.00 -5.63
CA VAL A 102 13.76 22.94 -6.64
C VAL A 102 13.50 24.33 -6.05
N ARG A 103 12.99 24.37 -4.81
CA ARG A 103 12.66 25.62 -4.10
C ARG A 103 13.86 26.27 -3.40
N SER A 104 15.03 25.61 -3.40
CA SER A 104 16.25 26.13 -2.79
C SER A 104 16.65 27.49 -3.41
N PRO A 105 16.78 28.56 -2.60
CA PRO A 105 17.22 29.88 -3.06
C PRO A 105 18.57 29.83 -3.79
N PHE A 106 19.45 28.90 -3.38
CA PHE A 106 20.76 28.70 -3.99
C PHE A 106 20.68 28.29 -5.47
N ARG A 107 19.65 27.53 -5.89
CA ARG A 107 19.44 27.21 -7.32
C ARG A 107 18.89 28.38 -8.15
N LYS A 108 18.14 29.31 -7.54
CA LYS A 108 17.72 30.54 -8.23
C LYS A 108 18.92 31.43 -8.52
N LEU A 109 19.75 31.66 -7.49
CA LEU A 109 20.99 32.44 -7.60
C LEU A 109 21.97 31.85 -8.62
N ALA A 110 22.14 30.53 -8.65
CA ALA A 110 23.03 29.88 -9.63
C ALA A 110 22.54 30.02 -11.09
N ARG A 111 21.21 30.05 -11.32
CA ARG A 111 20.63 30.28 -12.66
C ARG A 111 20.76 31.73 -13.09
N GLU A 112 20.53 32.68 -12.19
CA GLU A 112 20.68 34.12 -12.47
C GLU A 112 22.15 34.48 -12.77
N ALA A 113 23.10 33.90 -12.02
CA ALA A 113 24.53 34.09 -12.25
C ALA A 113 24.97 33.58 -13.64
N THR A 114 24.43 32.45 -14.12
CA THR A 114 24.80 31.89 -15.44
C THR A 114 24.21 32.68 -16.62
N THR A 115 23.02 33.27 -16.47
CA THR A 115 22.40 34.13 -17.50
C THR A 115 23.04 35.52 -17.61
N GLY A 116 23.63 36.04 -16.52
CA GLY A 116 24.32 37.34 -16.52
C GLY A 116 25.63 37.37 -17.32
N TYR A 117 26.28 36.21 -17.54
CA TYR A 117 27.57 36.13 -18.25
C TYR A 117 27.45 36.19 -19.79
N HIS A 118 26.26 36.11 -20.37
CA HIS A 118 26.08 36.05 -21.84
C HIS A 118 25.77 37.40 -22.52
N HIS A 119 25.79 38.53 -21.80
CA HIS A 119 25.42 39.85 -22.36
C HIS A 119 26.56 40.89 -22.44
N HIS A 120 27.80 40.51 -22.17
CA HIS A 120 28.98 41.37 -22.40
C HIS A 120 30.07 40.59 -23.14
N GLY A 121 30.00 40.63 -24.47
CA GLY A 121 31.02 40.15 -25.40
C GLY A 121 30.86 40.88 -26.73
#